data_AF-A0A2D6RC93-F1
#
_entry.id   AF-A0A2D6RC93-F1
#
_cell.length_a   1.000
_cell.length_b   1.000
_cell.length_c   1.000
_cell.angle_alpha   90.00
_cell.angle_beta   90.00
_cell.angle_gamma   90.00
#
_symmetry.space_group_name_H-M   'P 1'
#
loop_
_entity.id
_entity.type
_entity.pdbx_description
1 polymer ?
#
loop_
_entity_poly.entity_id
_entity_poly.type
_entity_poly.pdbx_seq_one_letter_code
_entity_poly.pdbx_strand_id
1 'polypeptide(L)'
;MSLPLICVTLTGCTVDEMVKDAARATAVGADIVEVRLDKLWVIEQEKKPDEDIKSDNDDNKKSVYIPPEFIPQSIDSVDLDSSLVSFRTGIELPVILTCRPERQGGYFPGDEKERINVLTKAIKSGVSWIDLELDIDPKQREKLVKLAGENTKIISSNHFDRLPSSPDEIIDEINEFSEMGDIIKIVYNTDGKKDALKLFDVAWRTKNSENKLAIMGIGAGGDWTRIHAPLLNQSIVYTTMENGWYLAQQGRINTSDLKTAWKLLEYN
;
A
#
# COMPACT_ATOMS: atom_id res chain seq x y z
N MET A 1 3.70 -23.49 -5.85
CA MET A 1 3.17 -22.90 -4.58
C MET A 1 1.99 -22.03 -4.98
N SER A 2 1.03 -21.69 -4.10
CA SER A 2 0.06 -20.66 -4.50
C SER A 2 0.76 -19.31 -4.56
N LEU A 3 0.69 -18.62 -5.69
CA LEU A 3 1.24 -17.27 -5.81
C LEU A 3 0.46 -16.28 -4.93
N PRO A 4 1.14 -15.27 -4.34
CA PRO A 4 0.46 -14.18 -3.65
C PRO A 4 -0.42 -13.40 -4.62
N LEU A 5 -1.47 -12.76 -4.07
CA LEU A 5 -2.22 -11.76 -4.83
C LEU A 5 -1.32 -10.56 -5.17
N ILE A 6 -1.34 -10.13 -6.42
CA ILE A 6 -0.71 -8.89 -6.88
C ILE A 6 -1.70 -7.74 -6.71
N CYS A 7 -1.42 -6.87 -5.75
CA CYS A 7 -2.16 -5.64 -5.52
C CYS A 7 -1.46 -4.46 -6.23
N VAL A 8 -2.21 -3.69 -7.03
CA VAL A 8 -1.73 -2.42 -7.58
C VAL A 8 -2.35 -1.27 -6.79
N THR A 9 -1.52 -0.44 -6.15
CA THR A 9 -1.97 0.81 -5.55
C THR A 9 -2.16 1.85 -6.64
N LEU A 10 -3.39 2.36 -6.77
CA LEU A 10 -3.73 3.40 -7.75
C LEU A 10 -3.09 4.74 -7.35
N THR A 11 -2.62 5.48 -8.34
CA THR A 11 -1.79 6.67 -8.13
C THR A 11 -2.58 7.95 -8.20
N GLY A 12 -3.65 7.98 -9.01
CA GLY A 12 -4.46 9.17 -9.28
C GLY A 12 -5.02 9.86 -8.03
N CYS A 13 -5.33 11.13 -8.19
CA CYS A 13 -5.93 12.00 -7.17
C CYS A 13 -7.40 12.32 -7.46
N THR A 14 -7.92 11.87 -8.60
CA THR A 14 -9.34 11.99 -8.96
C THR A 14 -9.96 10.63 -9.23
N VAL A 15 -11.29 10.55 -9.15
CA VAL A 15 -12.05 9.32 -9.45
C VAL A 15 -11.77 8.83 -10.86
N ASP A 16 -11.79 9.72 -11.86
CA ASP A 16 -11.54 9.38 -13.26
C ASP A 16 -10.13 8.84 -13.50
N GLU A 17 -9.12 9.42 -12.84
CA GLU A 17 -7.74 8.92 -12.90
C GLU A 17 -7.63 7.54 -12.26
N MET A 18 -8.21 7.34 -11.07
CA MET A 18 -8.17 6.05 -10.38
C MET A 18 -8.89 4.96 -11.18
N VAL A 19 -10.03 5.26 -11.82
CA VAL A 19 -10.73 4.30 -12.69
C VAL A 19 -9.87 3.94 -13.92
N LYS A 20 -9.20 4.92 -14.54
CA LYS A 20 -8.24 4.67 -15.62
C LYS A 20 -7.04 3.86 -15.14
N ASP A 21 -6.52 4.16 -13.95
CA ASP A 21 -5.43 3.41 -13.31
C ASP A 21 -5.85 1.95 -13.10
N ALA A 22 -7.07 1.70 -12.65
CA ALA A 22 -7.56 0.35 -12.44
C ALA A 22 -7.65 -0.45 -13.75
N ALA A 23 -8.12 0.17 -14.84
CA ALA A 23 -8.12 -0.48 -16.15
C ALA A 23 -6.69 -0.83 -16.63
N ARG A 24 -5.71 0.04 -16.36
CA ARG A 24 -4.28 -0.26 -16.63
C ARG A 24 -3.75 -1.38 -15.74
N ALA A 25 -4.14 -1.41 -14.47
CA ALA A 25 -3.77 -2.46 -13.52
C ALA A 25 -4.26 -3.84 -13.98
N THR A 26 -5.50 -3.93 -14.49
CA THR A 26 -6.03 -5.14 -15.13
C THR A 26 -5.16 -5.58 -16.30
N ALA A 27 -4.76 -4.66 -17.17
CA ALA A 27 -3.96 -4.97 -18.37
C ALA A 27 -2.56 -5.52 -18.04
N VAL A 28 -1.94 -5.09 -16.93
CA VAL A 28 -0.65 -5.64 -16.45
C VAL A 28 -0.80 -6.91 -15.62
N GLY A 29 -2.05 -7.32 -15.37
CA GLY A 29 -2.43 -8.54 -14.66
C GLY A 29 -2.23 -8.43 -13.15
N ALA A 30 -2.78 -7.36 -12.57
CA ALA A 30 -3.09 -7.27 -11.15
C ALA A 30 -4.28 -8.19 -10.81
N ASP A 31 -4.27 -8.76 -9.61
CA ASP A 31 -5.38 -9.58 -9.09
C ASP A 31 -6.39 -8.72 -8.32
N ILE A 32 -5.92 -7.59 -7.77
CA ILE A 32 -6.68 -6.69 -6.91
C ILE A 32 -6.09 -5.27 -7.00
N VAL A 33 -6.89 -4.24 -6.77
CA VAL A 33 -6.42 -2.84 -6.73
C VAL A 33 -6.69 -2.20 -5.38
N GLU A 34 -5.77 -1.34 -4.95
CA GLU A 34 -5.96 -0.48 -3.78
C GLU A 34 -6.34 0.93 -4.23
N VAL A 35 -7.58 1.33 -3.90
CA VAL A 35 -8.08 2.69 -4.03
C VAL A 35 -7.76 3.44 -2.74
N ARG A 36 -6.87 4.42 -2.85
CA ARG A 36 -6.48 5.31 -1.75
C ARG A 36 -7.45 6.48 -1.67
N LEU A 37 -8.53 6.33 -0.90
CA LEU A 37 -9.53 7.37 -0.69
C LEU A 37 -8.91 8.67 -0.19
N ASP A 38 -7.92 8.57 0.70
CA ASP A 38 -7.22 9.74 1.24
C ASP A 38 -6.56 10.60 0.16
N LYS A 39 -6.22 10.03 -1.02
CA LYS A 39 -5.67 10.79 -2.14
C LYS A 39 -6.69 11.65 -2.89
N LEU A 40 -8.00 11.45 -2.68
CA LEU A 40 -9.02 12.30 -3.29
C LEU A 40 -8.99 13.74 -2.74
N TRP A 41 -8.40 13.93 -1.56
CA TRP A 41 -8.28 15.23 -0.89
C TRP A 41 -6.92 15.91 -1.13
N VAL A 42 -6.17 15.50 -2.15
CA VAL A 42 -4.93 16.18 -2.54
C VAL A 42 -4.89 16.42 -4.03
N ILE A 43 -4.17 17.48 -4.42
CA ILE A 43 -3.80 17.73 -5.82
C ILE A 43 -2.32 17.39 -5.95
N GLU A 44 -2.00 16.52 -6.91
CA GLU A 44 -0.62 16.22 -7.28
C GLU A 44 -0.04 17.37 -8.09
N GLN A 45 1.10 17.91 -7.63
CA GLN A 45 1.86 18.96 -8.30
C GLN A 45 3.27 18.46 -8.59
N GLU A 46 3.61 18.36 -9.88
CA GLU A 46 4.97 18.03 -10.29
C GLU A 46 5.94 19.18 -9.96
N LYS A 47 7.08 18.83 -9.36
CA LYS A 47 8.20 19.77 -9.18
C LYS A 47 9.13 19.68 -10.37
N LYS A 48 9.40 20.83 -11.00
CA LYS A 48 10.50 20.95 -11.95
C LYS A 48 11.83 21.04 -11.20
N PRO A 49 12.92 20.46 -11.72
CA PRO A 49 14.25 20.71 -11.16
C PRO A 49 14.55 22.21 -11.23
N ASP A 50 15.07 22.79 -10.16
CA ASP A 50 15.61 24.15 -10.21
C ASP A 50 16.73 24.21 -11.28
N GLU A 51 16.65 25.18 -12.19
CA GLU A 51 17.60 25.36 -13.30
C GLU A 51 19.03 25.72 -12.85
N ASP A 52 19.26 25.92 -11.54
CA ASP A 52 20.47 26.53 -10.99
C ASP A 52 21.55 25.56 -10.48
N ILE A 53 21.41 24.24 -10.65
CA ILE A 53 22.54 23.32 -10.41
C ILE A 53 23.41 23.22 -11.68
N LYS A 54 24.15 24.30 -11.96
CA LYS A 54 25.39 24.22 -12.75
C LYS A 54 26.48 23.64 -11.86
N SER A 55 26.70 22.33 -11.95
CA SER A 55 27.95 21.70 -11.49
C SER A 55 28.75 21.26 -12.71
N ASP A 56 29.96 21.80 -12.81
CA ASP A 56 30.96 21.46 -13.82
C ASP A 56 31.25 19.95 -13.86
N ASN A 57 31.37 19.43 -15.08
CA ASN A 57 32.03 18.16 -15.47
C ASN A 57 31.63 16.88 -14.71
N ASP A 58 30.64 16.12 -15.23
CA ASP A 58 30.74 14.65 -15.32
C ASP A 58 29.66 14.07 -16.26
N ASP A 59 30.05 13.17 -17.17
CA ASP A 59 29.19 12.54 -18.20
C ASP A 59 28.22 11.48 -17.64
N ASN A 60 27.91 11.52 -16.33
CA ASN A 60 27.09 10.53 -15.63
C ASN A 60 25.96 11.17 -14.79
N LYS A 61 25.22 12.11 -15.37
CA LYS A 61 23.99 12.66 -14.76
C LYS A 61 22.90 11.58 -14.68
N LYS A 62 22.86 10.80 -13.59
CA LYS A 62 21.59 10.17 -13.18
C LYS A 62 20.64 11.29 -12.80
N SER A 63 19.60 11.51 -13.59
CA SER A 63 18.56 12.49 -13.31
C SER A 63 17.97 12.22 -11.92
N VAL A 64 18.20 13.11 -10.94
CA VAL A 64 17.65 12.97 -9.59
C VAL A 64 16.12 12.91 -9.70
N TYR A 65 15.50 11.86 -9.16
CA TYR A 65 14.04 11.80 -9.07
C TYR A 65 13.56 12.78 -8.01
N ILE A 66 12.64 13.66 -8.40
CA ILE A 66 12.00 14.61 -7.48
C ILE A 66 10.56 14.11 -7.28
N PRO A 67 10.19 13.71 -6.05
CA PRO A 67 8.83 13.27 -5.79
C PRO A 67 7.83 14.43 -5.99
N PRO A 68 6.62 14.15 -6.48
CA PRO A 68 5.57 15.16 -6.58
C PRO A 68 5.18 15.67 -5.18
N GLU A 69 4.70 16.91 -5.14
CA GLU A 69 4.10 17.48 -3.94
C GLU A 69 2.59 17.25 -3.99
N PHE A 70 2.00 16.89 -2.85
CA PHE A 70 0.56 16.69 -2.72
C PHE A 70 0.00 17.84 -1.89
N ILE A 71 -0.82 18.67 -2.52
CA ILE A 71 -1.40 19.87 -1.90
C ILE A 71 -2.77 19.51 -1.29
N PRO A 72 -2.94 19.57 0.04
CA PRO A 72 -4.21 19.25 0.70
C PRO A 72 -5.36 20.12 0.22
N GLN A 73 -6.54 19.53 0.14
CA GLN A 73 -7.81 20.18 -0.15
C GLN A 73 -8.72 20.13 1.09
N SER A 74 -9.75 20.98 1.10
CA SER A 74 -10.77 20.95 2.17
C SER A 74 -11.46 19.58 2.24
N ILE A 75 -11.88 19.15 3.43
CA ILE A 75 -12.65 17.92 3.61
C ILE A 75 -13.93 17.88 2.76
N ASP A 76 -14.54 19.05 2.53
CA ASP A 76 -15.76 19.22 1.72
C ASP A 76 -15.51 19.18 0.20
N SER A 77 -14.26 19.09 -0.25
CA SER A 77 -13.91 19.07 -1.69
C SER A 77 -14.32 17.79 -2.41
N VAL A 78 -14.63 16.72 -1.68
CA VAL A 78 -14.90 15.38 -2.22
C VAL A 78 -16.32 14.95 -1.89
N ASP A 79 -17.12 14.65 -2.91
CA ASP A 79 -18.36 13.88 -2.75
C ASP A 79 -18.01 12.39 -2.66
N LEU A 80 -17.87 11.91 -1.43
CA LEU A 80 -17.49 10.53 -1.17
C LEU A 80 -18.54 9.52 -1.65
N ASP A 81 -19.83 9.82 -1.51
CA ASP A 81 -20.88 8.86 -1.88
C ASP A 81 -20.90 8.64 -3.40
N SER A 82 -20.78 9.72 -4.17
CA SER A 82 -20.63 9.65 -5.63
C SER A 82 -19.33 8.95 -6.05
N SER A 83 -18.23 9.22 -5.35
CA SER A 83 -16.93 8.58 -5.60
C SER A 83 -17.00 7.06 -5.40
N LEU A 84 -17.61 6.59 -4.31
CA LEU A 84 -17.79 5.16 -4.02
C LEU A 84 -18.66 4.45 -5.07
N VAL A 85 -19.74 5.08 -5.53
CA VAL A 85 -20.57 4.55 -6.63
C VAL A 85 -19.77 4.43 -7.92
N SER A 86 -18.93 5.43 -8.21
CA SER A 86 -18.08 5.44 -9.40
C SER A 86 -17.02 4.35 -9.36
N PHE A 87 -16.35 4.13 -8.22
CA PHE A 87 -15.40 3.03 -8.08
C PHE A 87 -16.08 1.66 -8.23
N ARG A 88 -17.27 1.49 -7.65
CA ARG A 88 -18.02 0.23 -7.76
C ARG A 88 -18.45 -0.10 -9.20
N THR A 89 -18.74 0.92 -10.00
CA THR A 89 -19.20 0.73 -11.39
C THR A 89 -18.08 0.77 -12.41
N GLY A 90 -16.98 1.49 -12.12
CA GLY A 90 -15.87 1.71 -13.04
C GLY A 90 -14.69 0.76 -12.87
N ILE A 91 -14.59 0.01 -11.76
CA ILE A 91 -13.49 -0.91 -11.50
C ILE A 91 -13.99 -2.36 -11.57
N GLU A 92 -13.41 -3.14 -12.48
CA GLU A 92 -13.77 -4.56 -12.68
C GLU A 92 -13.06 -5.51 -11.69
N LEU A 93 -11.84 -5.16 -11.28
CA LEU A 93 -11.06 -5.95 -10.31
C LEU A 93 -11.66 -5.83 -8.91
N PRO A 94 -11.43 -6.83 -8.03
CA PRO A 94 -11.64 -6.65 -6.59
C PRO A 94 -10.93 -5.38 -6.11
N VAL A 95 -11.56 -4.67 -5.17
CA VAL A 95 -11.07 -3.38 -4.64
C VAL A 95 -10.77 -3.49 -3.16
N ILE A 96 -9.61 -2.94 -2.76
CA ILE A 96 -9.29 -2.55 -1.39
C ILE A 96 -9.56 -1.05 -1.28
N LEU A 97 -10.50 -0.65 -0.43
CA LEU A 97 -10.64 0.75 -0.05
C LEU A 97 -9.78 1.03 1.17
N THR A 98 -8.92 2.05 1.06
CA THR A 98 -7.99 2.47 2.11
C THR A 98 -8.15 3.97 2.32
N CYS A 99 -8.37 4.41 3.56
CA CYS A 99 -8.37 5.83 3.94
C CYS A 99 -7.26 6.06 4.96
N ARG A 100 -6.02 6.15 4.46
CA ARG A 100 -4.83 6.19 5.32
C ARG A 100 -4.71 7.57 6.00
N PRO A 101 -4.48 7.62 7.33
CA PRO A 101 -4.31 8.87 8.04
C PRO A 101 -2.89 9.45 7.87
N GLU A 102 -2.72 10.75 8.08
CA GLU A 102 -1.42 11.43 7.98
C GLU A 102 -0.35 10.82 8.91
N ARG A 103 -0.73 10.42 10.12
CA ARG A 103 0.17 9.77 11.10
C ARG A 103 0.81 8.46 10.61
N GLN A 104 0.25 7.85 9.56
CA GLN A 104 0.76 6.65 8.88
C GLN A 104 1.14 6.95 7.41
N GLY A 105 1.42 8.21 7.09
CA GLY A 105 1.87 8.66 5.77
C GLY A 105 0.76 8.72 4.71
N GLY A 106 -0.51 8.83 5.12
CA GLY A 106 -1.63 9.14 4.23
C GLY A 106 -1.88 10.64 4.05
N TYR A 107 -2.96 10.97 3.35
CA TYR A 107 -3.30 12.35 2.97
C TYR A 107 -4.70 12.81 3.42
N PHE A 108 -5.33 12.08 4.35
CA PHE A 108 -6.66 12.41 4.80
C PHE A 108 -6.64 13.70 5.67
N PRO A 109 -7.35 14.78 5.27
CA PRO A 109 -7.21 16.08 5.92
C PRO A 109 -8.09 16.25 7.18
N GLY A 110 -9.01 15.31 7.43
CA GLY A 110 -9.98 15.39 8.52
C GLY A 110 -9.49 14.74 9.82
N ASP A 111 -10.32 14.86 10.86
CA ASP A 111 -10.07 14.20 12.14
C ASP A 111 -10.40 12.70 12.11
N GLU A 112 -10.04 11.99 13.18
CA GLU A 112 -10.26 10.54 13.27
C GLU A 112 -11.77 10.18 13.23
N LYS A 113 -12.66 11.02 13.75
CA LYS A 113 -14.11 10.76 13.73
C LYS A 113 -14.65 10.88 12.30
N GLU A 114 -14.20 11.86 11.55
CA GLU A 114 -14.50 12.02 10.13
C GLU A 114 -13.96 10.84 9.32
N ARG A 115 -12.73 10.41 9.60
CA ARG A 115 -12.11 9.24 8.96
C ARG A 115 -12.89 7.94 9.22
N ILE A 116 -13.35 7.71 10.44
CA ILE A 116 -14.22 6.57 10.78
C ILE A 116 -15.54 6.61 10.00
N ASN A 117 -16.09 7.80 9.74
CA ASN A 117 -17.26 7.96 8.88
C ASN A 117 -16.97 7.60 7.41
N VAL A 118 -15.80 8.00 6.89
CA VAL A 118 -15.33 7.57 5.55
C VAL A 118 -15.22 6.05 5.47
N LEU A 119 -14.56 5.40 6.44
CA LEU A 119 -14.43 3.94 6.50
C LEU A 119 -15.79 3.24 6.62
N THR A 120 -16.71 3.80 7.43
CA THR A 120 -18.09 3.30 7.55
C THR A 120 -18.82 3.32 6.21
N LYS A 121 -18.72 4.43 5.46
CA LYS A 121 -19.32 4.55 4.12
C LYS A 121 -18.66 3.61 3.12
N ALA A 122 -17.34 3.48 3.15
CA ALA A 122 -16.58 2.56 2.32
C ALA A 122 -17.06 1.10 2.50
N ILE A 123 -17.22 0.64 3.75
CA ILE A 123 -17.74 -0.70 4.03
C ILE A 123 -19.19 -0.84 3.51
N LYS A 124 -20.06 0.14 3.79
CA LYS A 124 -21.46 0.13 3.33
C LYS A 124 -21.62 0.14 1.82
N SER A 125 -20.60 0.57 1.06
CA SER A 125 -20.62 0.53 -0.40
C SER A 125 -20.66 -0.91 -0.96
N GLY A 126 -20.30 -1.91 -0.13
CA GLY A 126 -20.20 -3.32 -0.51
C GLY A 126 -18.85 -3.68 -1.12
N VAL A 127 -17.78 -2.99 -0.71
CA VAL A 127 -16.42 -3.23 -1.18
C VAL A 127 -15.93 -4.63 -0.82
N SER A 128 -15.09 -5.22 -1.68
CA SER A 128 -14.47 -6.52 -1.45
C SER A 128 -13.55 -6.52 -0.23
N TRP A 129 -12.71 -5.49 -0.10
CA TRP A 129 -11.72 -5.36 0.98
C TRP A 129 -11.70 -3.95 1.55
N ILE A 130 -11.47 -3.86 2.86
CA ILE A 130 -11.23 -2.60 3.58
C ILE A 130 -9.88 -2.69 4.32
N ASP A 131 -9.06 -1.65 4.22
CA ASP A 131 -7.86 -1.50 5.05
C ASP A 131 -8.24 -0.73 6.32
N LEU A 132 -7.98 -1.34 7.49
CA LEU A 132 -8.22 -0.79 8.81
C LEU A 132 -6.92 -0.81 9.61
N GLU A 133 -6.43 0.37 9.99
CA GLU A 133 -5.23 0.47 10.81
C GLU A 133 -5.41 -0.17 12.19
N LEU A 134 -4.35 -0.80 12.68
CA LEU A 134 -4.29 -1.45 13.99
C LEU A 134 -4.36 -0.45 15.16
N ASP A 135 -4.05 0.82 14.90
CA ASP A 135 -4.05 1.90 15.90
C ASP A 135 -5.41 2.61 16.05
N ILE A 136 -6.43 2.21 15.28
CA ILE A 136 -7.81 2.71 15.48
C ILE A 136 -8.27 2.34 16.89
N ASP A 137 -8.92 3.29 17.57
CA ASP A 137 -9.52 3.06 18.90
C ASP A 137 -10.28 1.71 18.93
N PRO A 138 -10.00 0.80 19.89
CA PRO A 138 -10.54 -0.54 19.88
C PRO A 138 -12.07 -0.60 19.79
N LYS A 139 -12.79 0.34 20.42
CA LYS A 139 -14.26 0.37 20.38
C LYS A 139 -14.79 0.81 19.02
N GLN A 140 -14.11 1.74 18.34
CA GLN A 140 -14.48 2.12 16.98
C GLN A 140 -14.12 1.03 15.98
N ARG A 141 -12.94 0.43 16.13
CA ARG A 141 -12.48 -0.67 15.29
C ARG A 141 -13.44 -1.85 15.35
N GLU A 142 -13.85 -2.27 16.56
CA GLU A 142 -14.83 -3.35 16.75
C GLU A 142 -16.15 -3.08 16.01
N LYS A 143 -16.62 -1.82 15.99
CA LYS A 143 -17.82 -1.45 15.22
C LYS A 143 -17.61 -1.60 13.72
N LEU A 144 -16.44 -1.19 13.20
CA LEU A 144 -16.11 -1.32 11.78
C LEU A 144 -15.99 -2.80 11.38
N VAL A 145 -15.33 -3.64 12.20
CA VAL A 145 -15.25 -5.09 11.97
C VAL A 145 -16.64 -5.73 11.95
N LYS A 146 -17.50 -5.39 12.91
CA LYS A 146 -18.89 -5.88 12.94
C LYS A 146 -19.70 -5.41 11.73
N LEU A 147 -19.44 -4.20 11.23
CA LEU A 147 -20.10 -3.65 10.05
C LEU A 147 -19.65 -4.35 8.76
N ALA A 148 -18.37 -4.71 8.65
CA ALA A 148 -17.82 -5.45 7.51
C ALA A 148 -18.42 -6.86 7.40
N GLY A 149 -18.57 -7.53 8.54
CA GLY A 149 -19.17 -8.86 8.62
C GLY A 149 -18.46 -9.86 7.71
N GLU A 150 -19.22 -10.71 7.02
CA GLU A 150 -18.67 -11.67 6.05
C GLU A 150 -18.56 -11.13 4.63
N ASN A 151 -19.16 -9.96 4.36
CA ASN A 151 -19.27 -9.39 3.01
C ASN A 151 -18.02 -8.63 2.57
N THR A 152 -17.28 -8.07 3.52
CA THR A 152 -16.08 -7.27 3.26
C THR A 152 -14.91 -7.83 4.06
N LYS A 153 -13.84 -8.17 3.36
CA LYS A 153 -12.61 -8.70 3.94
C LYS A 153 -11.75 -7.58 4.53
N ILE A 154 -11.00 -7.86 5.59
CA ILE A 154 -10.27 -6.85 6.35
C ILE A 154 -8.76 -7.05 6.21
N ILE A 155 -8.07 -5.99 5.79
CA ILE A 155 -6.62 -5.86 5.94
C ILE A 155 -6.35 -5.06 7.20
N SER A 156 -5.72 -5.68 8.19
CA SER A 156 -5.27 -5.01 9.41
C SER A 156 -3.88 -4.45 9.18
N SER A 157 -3.75 -3.14 9.04
CA SER A 157 -2.48 -2.52 8.64
C SER A 157 -1.79 -1.74 9.76
N ASN A 158 -0.47 -1.66 9.70
CA ASN A 158 0.30 -0.69 10.45
C ASN A 158 1.52 -0.22 9.65
N HIS A 159 1.69 1.09 9.53
CA HIS A 159 2.84 1.73 8.90
C HIS A 159 3.68 2.39 9.99
N PHE A 160 4.79 1.75 10.32
CA PHE A 160 5.72 2.21 11.33
C PHE A 160 6.65 3.28 10.76
N ASP A 161 6.64 4.46 11.38
CA ASP A 161 7.61 5.53 11.11
C ASP A 161 8.95 5.29 11.84
N ARG A 162 9.43 4.05 11.81
CA ARG A 162 10.70 3.62 12.38
C ARG A 162 11.31 2.51 11.53
N LEU A 163 12.62 2.33 11.68
CA LEU A 163 13.33 1.18 11.14
C LEU A 163 12.88 -0.11 11.86
N PRO A 164 12.93 -1.28 11.18
CA PRO A 164 12.61 -2.55 11.82
C PRO A 164 13.55 -2.82 13.00
N SER A 165 12.97 -3.20 14.13
CA SER A 165 13.71 -3.67 15.31
C SER A 165 14.19 -5.11 15.10
N SER A 166 14.43 -5.87 16.17
CA SER A 166 14.90 -7.25 16.02
C SER A 166 13.81 -8.12 15.37
N PRO A 167 14.16 -9.15 14.57
CA PRO A 167 13.17 -10.05 13.99
C PRO A 167 12.25 -10.70 15.02
N ASP A 168 12.76 -11.01 16.22
CA ASP A 168 11.97 -11.63 17.29
C ASP A 168 10.90 -10.66 17.82
N GLU A 169 11.25 -9.38 18.07
CA GLU A 169 10.27 -8.35 18.47
C GLU A 169 9.19 -8.13 17.41
N ILE A 170 9.56 -8.10 16.13
CA ILE A 170 8.58 -7.91 15.05
C ILE A 170 7.63 -9.13 14.97
N ILE A 171 8.14 -10.33 15.20
CA ILE A 171 7.31 -11.55 15.25
C ILE A 171 6.35 -11.49 16.45
N ASP A 172 6.81 -11.04 17.61
CA ASP A 172 5.96 -10.84 18.78
C ASP A 172 4.85 -9.82 18.47
N GLU A 173 5.17 -8.68 17.85
CA GLU A 173 4.19 -7.69 17.37
C GLU A 173 3.17 -8.33 16.40
N ILE A 174 3.62 -9.13 15.42
CA ILE A 174 2.72 -9.81 14.48
C ILE A 174 1.77 -10.78 15.21
N ASN A 175 2.27 -11.50 16.22
CA ASN A 175 1.46 -12.43 17.00
C ASN A 175 0.41 -11.72 17.84
N GLU A 176 0.70 -10.52 18.36
CA GLU A 176 -0.28 -9.68 19.06
C GLU A 176 -1.43 -9.25 18.15
N PHE A 177 -1.17 -9.10 16.85
CA PHE A 177 -2.19 -8.73 15.85
C PHE A 177 -2.92 -9.92 15.23
N SER A 178 -2.64 -11.14 15.70
CA SER A 178 -3.32 -12.35 15.25
C SER A 178 -4.83 -12.18 15.34
N GLU A 179 -5.55 -12.72 14.35
CA GLU A 179 -7.03 -12.67 14.26
C GLU A 179 -7.65 -11.26 14.14
N MET A 180 -6.86 -10.19 14.05
CA MET A 180 -7.42 -8.83 13.95
C MET A 180 -8.00 -8.50 12.56
N GLY A 181 -7.73 -9.32 11.54
CA GLY A 181 -8.30 -9.23 10.19
C GLY A 181 -7.97 -10.46 9.34
N ASP A 182 -8.45 -10.48 8.10
CA ASP A 182 -8.19 -11.58 7.15
C ASP A 182 -6.74 -11.60 6.66
N ILE A 183 -6.07 -10.44 6.61
CA ILE A 183 -4.64 -10.27 6.31
C ILE A 183 -4.06 -9.24 7.27
N ILE A 184 -2.86 -9.51 7.81
CA ILE A 184 -2.08 -8.54 8.60
C ILE A 184 -1.01 -7.93 7.67
N LYS A 185 -1.03 -6.60 7.54
CA LYS A 185 -0.12 -5.82 6.70
C LYS A 185 0.79 -4.97 7.56
N ILE A 186 2.08 -5.29 7.56
CA ILE A 186 3.07 -4.55 8.34
C ILE A 186 4.07 -3.88 7.41
N VAL A 187 4.24 -2.57 7.60
CA VAL A 187 5.11 -1.74 6.79
C VAL A 187 6.09 -1.00 7.68
N TYR A 188 7.39 -1.12 7.42
CA TYR A 188 8.44 -0.37 8.11
C TYR A 188 9.22 0.52 7.15
N ASN A 189 9.78 1.62 7.65
CA ASN A 189 10.84 2.32 6.94
C ASN A 189 12.11 1.45 6.89
N THR A 190 12.87 1.55 5.81
CA THR A 190 14.09 0.76 5.57
C THR A 190 15.18 1.64 4.98
N ASP A 191 16.40 1.51 5.49
CA ASP A 191 17.57 2.26 5.01
C ASP A 191 18.69 1.31 4.59
N GLY A 192 18.36 0.38 3.69
CA GLY A 192 19.29 -0.51 3.03
C GLY A 192 19.21 -1.96 3.47
N LYS A 193 20.24 -2.72 3.07
CA LYS A 193 20.21 -4.20 3.07
C LYS A 193 20.06 -4.81 4.46
N LYS A 194 20.55 -4.15 5.51
CA LYS A 194 20.44 -4.68 6.89
C LYS A 194 18.98 -4.73 7.34
N ASP A 195 18.21 -3.68 7.05
CA ASP A 195 16.80 -3.63 7.40
C ASP A 195 15.96 -4.52 6.49
N ALA A 196 16.30 -4.59 5.19
CA ALA A 196 15.71 -5.54 4.27
C ALA A 196 15.87 -6.99 4.74
N LEU A 197 17.07 -7.36 5.23
CA LEU A 197 17.34 -8.70 5.77
C LEU A 197 16.54 -9.00 7.04
N LYS A 198 16.31 -8.02 7.92
CA LYS A 198 15.44 -8.22 9.10
C LYS A 198 14.02 -8.55 8.67
N LEU A 199 13.43 -7.76 7.77
CA LEU A 199 12.07 -8.00 7.27
C LEU A 199 11.96 -9.32 6.50
N PHE A 200 12.99 -9.68 5.73
CA PHE A 200 13.07 -10.96 5.05
C PHE A 200 13.11 -12.13 6.05
N ASP A 201 13.92 -12.02 7.11
CA ASP A 201 14.03 -13.04 8.15
C ASP A 201 12.70 -13.22 8.90
N VAL A 202 12.02 -12.11 9.26
CA VAL A 202 10.67 -12.15 9.82
C VAL A 202 9.73 -12.91 8.90
N ALA A 203 9.63 -12.51 7.62
CA ALA A 203 8.75 -13.15 6.65
C ALA A 203 9.10 -14.64 6.43
N TRP A 204 10.39 -14.99 6.46
CA TRP A 204 10.84 -16.37 6.31
C TRP A 204 10.45 -17.24 7.51
N ARG A 205 10.58 -16.71 8.74
CA ARG A 205 10.23 -17.42 9.97
C ARG A 205 8.72 -17.56 10.14
N THR A 206 7.92 -16.62 9.62
CA THR A 206 6.45 -16.63 9.74
C THR A 206 5.72 -17.21 8.54
N LYS A 207 6.42 -17.64 7.48
CA LYS A 207 5.81 -18.17 6.24
C LYS A 207 4.84 -19.35 6.42
N ASN A 208 5.01 -20.13 7.49
CA ASN A 208 4.16 -21.28 7.83
C ASN A 208 3.22 -20.99 9.01
N SER A 209 3.12 -19.74 9.44
CA SER A 209 2.16 -19.35 10.48
C SER A 209 0.72 -19.39 9.93
N GLU A 210 -0.26 -19.47 10.83
CA GLU A 210 -1.68 -19.39 10.46
C GLU A 210 -2.07 -17.99 9.99
N ASN A 211 -1.28 -16.98 10.38
CA ASN A 211 -1.48 -15.60 9.99
C ASN A 211 -1.19 -15.40 8.50
N LYS A 212 -2.13 -14.77 7.80
CA LYS A 212 -1.94 -14.31 6.42
C LYS A 212 -1.25 -12.96 6.45
N LEU A 213 -0.03 -12.89 5.89
CA LEU A 213 0.84 -11.74 6.09
C LEU A 213 1.15 -10.99 4.78
N ALA A 214 1.31 -9.68 4.91
CA ALA A 214 1.90 -8.79 3.93
C ALA A 214 2.96 -7.91 4.62
N ILE A 215 4.22 -8.34 4.55
CA ILE A 215 5.37 -7.68 5.18
C ILE A 215 6.18 -6.96 4.10
N MET A 216 6.42 -5.67 4.28
CA MET A 216 7.16 -4.87 3.30
C MET A 216 7.90 -3.69 3.92
N GLY A 217 8.94 -3.24 3.22
CA GLY A 217 9.65 -2.01 3.56
C GLY A 217 9.25 -0.85 2.65
N ILE A 218 9.44 0.37 3.16
CA ILE A 218 9.49 1.61 2.39
C ILE A 218 10.93 2.14 2.51
N GLY A 219 11.56 2.47 1.38
CA GLY A 219 12.96 2.87 1.33
C GLY A 219 13.90 1.77 0.82
N ALA A 220 15.20 2.00 0.92
CA ALA A 220 16.19 1.18 0.22
C ALA A 220 16.15 -0.28 0.69
N GLY A 221 15.94 -1.21 -0.24
CA GLY A 221 15.84 -2.66 0.04
C GLY A 221 14.47 -3.12 0.56
N GLY A 222 13.51 -2.22 0.72
CA GLY A 222 12.15 -2.56 1.15
C GLY A 222 11.35 -3.41 0.15
N ASP A 223 11.84 -3.54 -1.07
CA ASP A 223 11.29 -4.34 -2.17
C ASP A 223 11.65 -5.83 -2.08
N TRP A 224 12.62 -6.22 -1.25
CA TRP A 224 13.10 -7.61 -1.16
C TRP A 224 12.00 -8.60 -0.79
N THR A 225 11.17 -8.24 0.18
CA THR A 225 10.07 -9.11 0.60
C THR A 225 9.00 -9.22 -0.49
N ARG A 226 8.82 -8.18 -1.33
CA ARG A 226 7.90 -8.19 -2.49
C ARG A 226 8.41 -9.13 -3.58
N ILE A 227 9.68 -9.00 -3.96
CA ILE A 227 10.32 -9.82 -4.99
C ILE A 227 10.25 -11.30 -4.61
N HIS A 228 10.53 -11.63 -3.35
CA HIS A 228 10.55 -13.00 -2.86
C HIS A 228 9.23 -13.47 -2.23
N ALA A 229 8.14 -12.74 -2.43
CA ALA A 229 6.87 -13.03 -1.79
C ALA A 229 6.34 -14.46 -1.98
N PRO A 230 6.47 -15.12 -3.16
CA PRO A 230 6.08 -16.52 -3.31
C PRO A 230 6.89 -17.47 -2.42
N LEU A 231 8.20 -17.25 -2.29
CA LEU A 231 9.08 -18.02 -1.43
C LEU A 231 8.78 -17.80 0.07
N LEU A 232 8.36 -16.59 0.41
CA LEU A 232 8.04 -16.14 1.76
C LEU A 232 6.58 -16.44 2.16
N ASN A 233 5.79 -17.06 1.27
CA ASN A 233 4.36 -17.33 1.47
C ASN A 233 3.56 -16.09 1.91
N GLN A 234 3.90 -14.92 1.37
CA GLN A 234 3.08 -13.74 1.60
C GLN A 234 1.70 -13.92 0.95
N SER A 235 0.66 -13.34 1.54
CA SER A 235 -0.71 -13.47 1.02
C SER A 235 -1.01 -12.47 -0.08
N ILE A 236 -0.41 -11.28 -0.01
CA ILE A 236 -0.62 -10.18 -0.95
C ILE A 236 0.65 -9.33 -1.07
N VAL A 237 0.94 -8.86 -2.28
CA VAL A 237 2.09 -8.00 -2.58
C VAL A 237 1.60 -6.72 -3.23
N TYR A 238 2.00 -5.58 -2.65
CA TYR A 238 1.66 -4.27 -3.21
C TYR A 238 2.71 -3.85 -4.24
N THR A 239 2.24 -3.35 -5.36
CA THR A 239 3.03 -2.93 -6.52
C THR A 239 2.52 -1.59 -7.04
N THR A 240 3.27 -1.00 -7.97
CA THR A 240 2.89 0.22 -8.68
C THR A 240 2.95 0.00 -10.19
N MET A 241 2.34 0.91 -10.94
CA MET A 241 2.49 1.01 -12.39
C MET A 241 3.50 2.09 -12.82
N GLU A 242 4.07 2.82 -11.86
CA GLU A 242 5.16 3.77 -12.13
C GLU A 242 6.38 3.06 -12.71
N ASN A 243 7.16 3.77 -13.51
CA ASN A 243 8.40 3.28 -14.08
C ASN A 243 9.55 4.19 -13.67
N GLY A 244 10.63 3.61 -13.15
CA GLY A 244 11.83 4.35 -12.85
C GLY A 244 12.77 3.62 -11.91
N TRP A 245 14.07 3.88 -12.07
CA TRP A 245 15.12 3.29 -11.24
C TRP A 245 14.99 3.67 -9.75
N TYR A 246 14.31 4.79 -9.46
CA TYR A 246 14.09 5.30 -8.10
C TYR A 246 13.17 4.39 -7.27
N LEU A 247 12.34 3.56 -7.90
CA LEU A 247 11.40 2.67 -7.20
C LEU A 247 12.10 1.72 -6.24
N ALA A 248 13.22 1.12 -6.67
CA ALA A 248 14.02 0.24 -5.82
C ALA A 248 14.60 0.97 -4.59
N GLN A 249 14.92 2.26 -4.72
CA GLN A 249 15.37 3.08 -3.59
C GLN A 249 14.24 3.45 -2.63
N GLN A 250 12.99 3.38 -3.09
CA GLN A 250 11.79 3.59 -2.29
C GLN A 250 11.18 2.27 -1.77
N GLY A 251 11.79 1.12 -2.06
CA GLY A 251 11.25 -0.20 -1.65
C GLY A 251 9.97 -0.57 -2.41
N ARG A 252 9.76 0.05 -3.56
CA ARG A 252 8.63 -0.17 -4.47
C ARG A 252 9.08 -0.99 -5.66
N ILE A 253 8.15 -1.72 -6.27
CA ILE A 253 8.40 -2.49 -7.48
C ILE A 253 7.23 -2.33 -8.44
N ASN A 254 7.55 -2.19 -9.73
CA ASN A 254 6.56 -2.17 -10.78
C ASN A 254 5.96 -3.57 -10.98
N THR A 255 4.66 -3.66 -11.30
CA THR A 255 3.96 -4.93 -11.51
C THR A 255 4.58 -5.80 -12.60
N SER A 256 4.96 -5.25 -13.76
CA SER A 256 5.60 -6.03 -14.83
C SER A 256 7.00 -6.50 -14.46
N ASP A 257 7.74 -5.69 -13.70
CA ASP A 257 9.07 -6.07 -13.21
C ASP A 257 8.98 -7.19 -12.18
N LEU A 258 8.01 -7.13 -11.26
CA LEU A 258 7.76 -8.19 -10.29
C LEU A 258 7.45 -9.53 -10.98
N LYS A 259 6.55 -9.51 -11.96
CA LYS A 259 6.19 -10.72 -12.73
C LYS A 259 7.37 -11.28 -13.51
N THR A 260 8.20 -10.41 -14.07
CA THR A 260 9.45 -10.81 -14.74
C THR A 260 10.41 -11.45 -13.74
N ALA A 261 10.59 -10.85 -12.56
CA ALA A 261 11.42 -11.39 -11.50
C ALA A 261 10.93 -12.77 -11.04
N TRP A 262 9.63 -12.95 -10.81
CA TRP A 262 9.06 -14.24 -10.43
C TRP A 262 9.27 -15.32 -11.48
N LYS A 263 9.13 -14.96 -12.77
CA LYS A 263 9.44 -15.89 -13.87
C LYS A 263 10.91 -16.29 -13.89
N LEU A 264 11.83 -15.35 -13.69
CA LEU A 264 13.27 -15.61 -13.66
C LEU A 264 13.71 -16.43 -12.44
N LEU A 265 13.01 -16.26 -11.31
CA LEU A 265 13.23 -17.01 -10.07
C LEU A 265 12.47 -18.34 -10.01
N GLU A 266 11.75 -18.69 -11.09
CA GLU A 266 10.95 -19.92 -11.20
C GLU A 266 9.89 -20.06 -10.10
N TYR A 267 9.32 -18.94 -9.65
CA TYR A 267 8.16 -18.93 -8.78
C TYR A 267 6.91 -19.25 -9.60
N ASN A 268 6.56 -20.54 -9.62
CA ASN A 268 5.43 -21.12 -10.35
C ASN A 268 4.33 -21.67 -9.41
#